data_AF-A0A6V7KT11-F1
#
_entry.id   AF-A0A6V7KT11-F1
#
_cell.length_a   1.000
_cell.length_b   1.000
_cell.length_c   1.000
_cell.angle_alpha   90.00
_cell.angle_beta   90.00
_cell.angle_gamma   90.00
#
_symmetry.space_group_name_H-M   'P 1'
#
loop_
_entity.id
_entity.type
_entity.pdbx_description
1 polymer ?
#
loop_
_entity_poly.entity_id
_entity_poly.type
_entity_poly.pdbx_seq_one_letter_code
_entity_poly.pdbx_strand_id
1 'polypeptide(L)' 'IVCYYTNWSQYRTKIGKFMPEDIQPDLCTHIIFAFGWLKKNKLTSFESNDETKDGKVGLYERIVGLKKANPSLKILLAI' A
#
# COMPACT_ATOMS: atom_id res chain seq x y z
N ILE A 1 7.30 -9.45 -12.18
CA ILE A 1 7.86 -9.38 -10.81
C ILE A 1 6.73 -9.01 -9.86
N VAL A 2 6.55 -9.78 -8.78
CA VAL A 2 5.50 -9.56 -7.78
C VAL A 2 6.16 -9.09 -6.49
N CYS A 3 5.78 -7.91 -6.00
CA CYS A 3 6.39 -7.25 -4.85
C CYS A 3 5.39 -7.11 -3.72
N TYR A 4 5.80 -7.44 -2.49
CA TYR A 4 4.99 -7.17 -1.30
C TYR A 4 5.39 -5.81 -0.73
N TYR A 5 4.40 -4.95 -0.50
CA TYR A 5 4.54 -3.74 0.29
C TYR A 5 3.91 -3.95 1.66
N THR A 6 4.68 -3.76 2.73
CA THR A 6 4.22 -3.97 4.11
C THR A 6 3.88 -2.63 4.76
N ASN A 7 2.62 -2.43 5.19
CA ASN A 7 2.15 -1.14 5.73
C ASN A 7 2.92 -0.69 6.99
N TRP A 8 3.41 -1.61 7.82
CA TRP A 8 4.20 -1.30 9.02
C TRP A 8 5.60 -0.73 8.71
N SER A 9 6.05 -0.77 7.44
CA SER A 9 7.31 -0.14 7.04
C SER A 9 7.32 1.39 7.24
N GLN A 10 6.13 2.01 7.30
CA GLN A 10 5.95 3.44 7.60
C GLN A 10 6.52 3.86 8.96
N TYR A 11 6.60 2.92 9.92
CA TYR A 11 7.01 3.15 11.29
C TYR A 11 8.51 3.00 11.52
N ARG A 12 9.25 2.46 10.54
CA ARG A 12 10.71 2.36 10.64
C ARG A 12 11.35 3.74 10.72
N THR A 13 12.49 3.82 11.40
CA THR A 13 13.21 5.07 11.64
C THR A 13 14.45 5.19 10.75
N LYS A 14 14.93 6.43 10.59
CA LYS A 14 16.14 6.76 9.82
C LYS A 14 16.05 6.18 8.39
N ILE A 15 17.13 5.56 7.92
CA ILE A 15 17.25 4.97 6.58
C ILE A 15 16.31 3.78 6.33
N GLY A 16 15.67 3.25 7.38
CA GLY A 16 14.73 2.14 7.25
C GLY A 16 13.30 2.58 6.94
N LYS A 17 12.98 3.88 7.08
CA LYS A 17 11.64 4.41 6.80
C LYS A 17 11.32 4.22 5.33
N PHE A 18 10.15 3.69 5.05
CA PHE A 18 9.71 3.42 3.68
C PHE A 18 8.23 3.76 3.54
N MET A 19 7.89 4.47 2.46
CA MET A 19 6.57 4.94 2.11
C MET A 19 6.22 4.49 0.67
N PRO A 20 4.94 4.54 0.26
CA PRO A 20 4.54 4.17 -1.10
C PRO A 20 5.32 4.89 -2.22
N GLU A 21 5.70 6.15 -2.01
CA GLU A 21 6.41 6.98 -3.00
C GLU A 21 7.87 6.57 -3.21
N ASP A 22 8.43 5.77 -2.30
CA ASP A 22 9.78 5.22 -2.46
C ASP A 22 9.80 4.06 -3.48
N ILE A 23 8.63 3.57 -3.91
CA ILE A 23 8.51 2.52 -4.93
C ILE A 23 8.57 3.16 -6.32
N GLN A 24 9.55 2.75 -7.12
CA GLN A 24 9.60 3.10 -8.54
C GLN A 24 8.45 2.39 -9.29
N PRO A 25 7.59 3.11 -10.04
CA PRO A 25 6.39 2.55 -10.68
C PRO A 25 6.65 1.38 -11.65
N ASP A 26 7.84 1.31 -12.23
CA ASP A 26 8.23 0.27 -13.20
C ASP A 26 9.05 -0.87 -12.59
N LEU A 27 9.32 -0.84 -11.28
CA LEU A 27 10.10 -1.88 -10.60
C LEU A 27 9.39 -3.24 -10.59
N CYS A 28 8.07 -3.23 -10.48
CA CYS A 28 7.24 -4.42 -10.30
C CYS A 28 6.11 -4.44 -11.33
N THR A 29 5.68 -5.64 -11.72
CA THR A 29 4.45 -5.79 -12.53
C THR A 29 3.21 -5.90 -11.66
N HIS A 30 3.39 -6.40 -10.42
CA HIS A 30 2.34 -6.49 -9.40
C HIS A 30 2.87 -6.01 -8.06
N ILE A 31 2.09 -5.22 -7.34
CA ILE A 31 2.29 -4.90 -5.93
C ILE A 31 1.17 -5.53 -5.11
N ILE A 32 1.52 -6.25 -4.06
CA ILE A 32 0.59 -6.80 -3.08
C ILE A 32 0.73 -5.97 -1.80
N PHE A 33 -0.33 -5.26 -1.43
CA PHE A 33 -0.41 -4.55 -0.18
C PHE A 33 -0.63 -5.56 0.96
N ALA A 34 0.33 -5.65 1.87
CA ALA A 34 0.31 -6.48 3.06
C ALA A 34 0.12 -5.57 4.30
N PHE A 35 -1.00 -5.64 5.00
CA PHE A 35 -2.19 -6.48 4.74
C PHE A 35 -3.46 -5.64 4.89
N GLY A 36 -4.57 -6.18 4.40
CA GLY A 36 -5.89 -5.85 4.92
C GLY A 36 -6.16 -6.60 6.22
N TRP A 37 -7.42 -6.70 6.62
CA TRP A 37 -7.80 -7.44 7.82
C TRP A 37 -9.19 -8.06 7.72
N LEU A 38 -9.52 -8.95 8.65
CA LEU A 38 -10.85 -9.49 8.79
C LEU A 38 -11.47 -9.06 10.11
N LYS A 39 -12.62 -8.38 10.06
CA LYS A 39 -13.41 -8.03 11.25
C LYS A 39 -14.85 -8.48 11.07
N LYS A 40 -15.34 -9.31 11.99
CA LYS A 40 -16.69 -9.91 11.91
C LYS A 40 -16.94 -10.60 10.56
N ASN A 41 -15.96 -11.38 10.09
CA ASN A 41 -15.97 -12.10 8.81
C ASN A 41 -16.18 -11.21 7.58
N LYS A 42 -15.81 -9.93 7.67
CA LYS A 42 -15.81 -8.99 6.55
C LYS A 42 -14.41 -8.41 6.41
N LEU A 43 -13.98 -8.25 5.15
CA LEU A 43 -12.74 -7.54 4.83
C LEU A 43 -12.82 -6.11 5.37
N THR A 44 -11.78 -5.68 6.07
CA THR A 44 -11.60 -4.32 6.60
C THR A 44 -10.17 -3.83 6.38
N SER A 45 -9.92 -2.56 6.65
CA SER A 45 -8.57 -2.03 6.82
C SER A 45 -7.85 -2.68 8.01
N PHE A 46 -6.52 -2.75 7.92
CA PHE A 46 -5.67 -3.16 9.03
C PHE A 46 -5.51 -2.01 10.03
N GLU A 47 -5.14 -0.83 9.54
CA GLU A 47 -5.03 0.39 10.33
C GLU A 47 -5.82 1.56 9.72
N SER A 48 -6.20 2.55 10.54
CA SER A 48 -7.00 3.69 10.10
C SER A 48 -6.29 4.60 9.10
N ASN A 49 -4.95 4.61 9.09
CA ASN A 49 -4.13 5.37 8.15
C ASN A 49 -3.90 4.64 6.81
N ASP A 50 -4.36 3.39 6.66
CA ASP A 50 -4.44 2.74 5.35
C ASP A 50 -5.56 3.36 4.51
N GLU A 51 -6.66 3.77 5.17
CA GLU A 51 -7.82 4.43 4.56
C GLU A 51 -7.62 5.94 4.38
N THR A 52 -8.18 6.48 3.31
CA THR A 52 -8.35 7.92 3.15
C THR A 52 -9.54 8.38 3.96
N LYS A 53 -9.31 9.34 4.85
CA LYS A 53 -10.35 9.89 5.71
C LYS A 53 -10.06 11.33 6.05
N ASP A 54 -11.11 12.14 6.19
CA ASP A 54 -11.02 13.52 6.69
C ASP A 54 -10.02 14.40 5.91
N GLY A 55 -9.98 14.23 4.58
CA GLY A 55 -9.08 14.96 3.68
C GLY A 55 -7.62 14.49 3.68
N LYS A 56 -7.28 13.46 4.46
CA LYS A 56 -5.94 12.86 4.51
C LYS A 56 -5.91 11.57 3.69
N VAL A 57 -5.05 11.54 2.66
CA VAL A 57 -4.87 10.38 1.78
C VAL A 57 -4.17 9.24 2.52
N GLY A 58 -4.82 8.07 2.54
CA GLY A 58 -4.32 6.85 3.19
C GLY A 58 -3.29 6.08 2.34
N LEU A 59 -2.68 5.05 2.93
CA LEU A 59 -1.67 4.25 2.23
C LEU A 59 -2.24 3.48 1.03
N TYR A 60 -3.50 3.04 1.07
CA TYR A 60 -4.12 2.36 -0.07
C TYR A 60 -4.15 3.24 -1.31
N GLU A 61 -4.63 4.47 -1.18
CA GLU A 61 -4.69 5.40 -2.32
C GLU A 61 -3.31 5.80 -2.82
N ARG A 62 -2.32 5.93 -1.94
CA ARG A 62 -0.95 6.25 -2.32
C ARG A 62 -0.30 5.12 -3.13
N ILE A 63 -0.49 3.87 -2.71
CA ILE A 63 -0.05 2.69 -3.48
C ILE A 63 -0.79 2.61 -4.81
N VAL A 64 -2.13 2.80 -4.82
CA VAL A 64 -2.92 2.84 -6.05
C VAL A 64 -2.47 3.97 -6.99
N GLY A 65 -2.04 5.10 -6.43
CA GLY A 65 -1.52 6.26 -7.15
C GLY A 65 -0.33 5.98 -8.05
N LEU A 66 0.49 4.96 -7.75
CA LEU A 66 1.61 4.54 -8.60
C LEU A 66 1.17 4.16 -10.03
N LYS A 67 -0.09 3.72 -10.19
CA LYS A 67 -0.67 3.42 -11.51
C LYS A 67 -0.81 4.64 -12.42
N LYS A 68 -0.74 5.87 -11.89
CA LYS A 68 -0.75 7.08 -12.72
C LYS A 68 0.52 7.20 -13.56
N ALA A 69 1.65 6.77 -13.00
CA ALA A 69 2.94 6.75 -13.71
C ALA A 69 3.10 5.47 -14.55
N ASN A 70 2.62 4.32 -14.05
CA ASN A 70 2.61 3.06 -14.78
C ASN A 70 1.20 2.45 -14.83
N PRO A 71 0.38 2.74 -15.86
CA PRO A 71 -0.98 2.21 -15.98
C PRO A 71 -1.06 0.68 -16.11
N SER A 72 0.05 0.00 -16.44
CA SER A 72 0.10 -1.46 -16.56
C SER A 72 0.21 -2.17 -15.21
N LEU A 73 0.71 -1.46 -14.18
CA LEU A 73 0.92 -1.98 -12.83
C LEU A 73 -0.38 -2.55 -12.24
N LYS A 74 -0.30 -3.74 -11.65
CA LYS A 74 -1.42 -4.37 -10.94
C LYS A 74 -1.21 -4.24 -9.43
N ILE A 75 -2.30 -4.04 -8.71
CA ILE A 75 -2.28 -3.87 -7.25
C ILE A 75 -3.33 -4.79 -6.66
N LEU A 76 -2.92 -5.56 -5.66
CA LEU A 76 -3.76 -6.52 -4.94
C LEU A 76 -3.63 -6.26 -3.43
N LEU A 77 -4.60 -6.76 -2.66
CA LEU A 77 -4.59 -6.75 -1.21
C LEU A 77 -4.39 -8.18 -0.69
N ALA A 78 -3.40 -8.39 0.17
CA ALA A 78 -3.27 -9.63 0.94
C ALA A 78 -4.08 -9.51 2.24
N ILE A 79 -4.68 -10.61 2.70
CA ILE A 79 -5.41 -10.73 3.98
C ILE A 79 -4.82 -11.85 4.81
#